data_AF-A0A945QS12-F1
#
_entry.id   AF-A0A945QS12-F1
#
_cell.length_a   1.000
_cell.length_b   1.000
_cell.length_c   1.000
_cell.angle_alpha   90.00
_cell.angle_beta   90.00
_cell.angle_gamma   90.00
#
_symmetry.space_group_name_H-M   'P 1'
#
loop_
_entity.id
_entity.type
_entity.pdbx_description
1 polymer ?
#
loop_
_entity_poly.entity_id
_entity_poly.type
_entity_poly.pdbx_seq_one_letter_code
_entity_poly.pdbx_strand_id
1 'polypeptide(L)'
;MWIFTPFGFFSIVHKTYDAPEQLTIRARVRGDLENLVSHLPSASAIREDINADYRFRITAEKDDVAYLMARLVVDLDYDNFKNQVAKEQGYDRAACYGEVWSTLYELQSTEAA
;
A
#
# COMPACT_ATOMS: atom_id res chain seq x y z
N MET A 1 -1.28 -2.85 8.89
CA MET A 1 -1.85 -3.46 7.67
C MET A 1 -0.87 -3.33 6.51
N TRP A 2 -0.88 -4.31 5.62
CA TRP A 2 -0.24 -4.24 4.31
C TRP A 2 -1.32 -4.13 3.25
N ILE A 3 -1.16 -3.21 2.31
CA ILE A 3 -2.14 -2.95 1.26
C ILE A 3 -1.41 -2.90 -0.08
N PHE A 4 -1.84 -3.77 -0.98
CA PHE A 4 -1.43 -3.78 -2.37
C PHE A 4 -2.55 -3.13 -3.18
N THR A 5 -2.18 -2.15 -4.00
CA THR A 5 -3.12 -1.42 -4.88
C THR A 5 -2.56 -1.37 -6.30
N PRO A 6 -3.38 -1.04 -7.31
CA PRO A 6 -2.88 -0.79 -8.65
C PRO A 6 -1.89 0.37 -8.76
N PHE A 7 -1.76 1.24 -7.76
CA PHE A 7 -0.86 2.41 -7.78
C PHE A 7 0.27 2.39 -6.74
N GLY A 8 0.39 1.31 -5.95
CA GLY A 8 1.49 1.15 -5.00
C GLY A 8 1.26 0.11 -3.91
N PHE A 9 2.33 -0.15 -3.15
CA PHE A 9 2.31 -1.01 -1.97
C PHE A 9 2.63 -0.23 -0.70
N PHE A 10 1.79 -0.41 0.33
CA PHE A 10 1.85 0.37 1.55
C PHE A 10 1.86 -0.50 2.80
N SER A 11 2.68 -0.11 3.78
CA SER A 11 2.55 -0.56 5.16
C SER A 11 2.03 0.58 6.03
N ILE A 12 0.80 0.41 6.52
CA ILE A 12 0.11 1.39 7.37
C ILE A 12 0.09 0.87 8.80
N VAL A 13 0.60 1.66 9.73
CA VAL A 13 0.72 1.31 11.15
C VAL A 13 0.46 2.53 12.03
N HIS A 14 0.02 2.30 13.26
CA HIS A 14 0.05 3.31 14.31
C HIS A 14 1.29 3.09 15.16
N LYS A 15 2.26 4.00 15.12
CA LYS A 15 3.48 3.94 15.94
C LYS A 15 3.21 4.46 17.33
N THR A 16 4.00 4.02 18.31
CA THR A 16 3.89 4.45 19.71
C THR A 16 4.12 5.95 19.93
N TYR A 17 4.71 6.63 18.95
CA TYR A 17 4.97 8.07 18.96
C TYR A 17 4.05 8.85 18.01
N ASP A 18 3.09 8.19 17.34
CA ASP A 18 2.11 8.89 16.51
C ASP A 18 1.09 9.59 17.41
N ALA A 19 0.53 10.71 16.94
CA ALA A 19 -0.63 11.32 17.59
C ALA A 19 -1.82 10.33 17.57
N PRO A 20 -2.75 10.38 18.54
CA PRO A 20 -3.84 9.41 18.66
C PRO A 20 -4.64 9.20 17.37
N GLU A 21 -4.89 10.26 16.59
CA GLU A 21 -5.65 10.21 15.35
C GLU A 21 -4.81 10.04 14.08
N GLN A 22 -3.51 9.79 14.22
CA GLN A 22 -2.61 9.66 13.07
C GLN A 22 -2.17 8.22 12.81
N LEU A 23 -1.86 7.95 11.55
CA LEU A 23 -1.23 6.72 11.08
C LEU A 23 0.06 7.05 10.34
N THR A 24 1.09 6.23 10.56
CA THR A 24 2.30 6.22 9.74
C THR A 24 2.08 5.30 8.53
N ILE A 25 2.17 5.85 7.33
CA ILE A 25 2.11 5.12 6.06
C ILE A 25 3.51 5.05 5.48
N ARG A 26 3.95 3.85 5.09
CA ARG A 26 5.32 3.58 4.66
C ARG A 26 5.34 2.88 3.31
N ALA A 27 6.32 3.20 2.47
CA ALA A 27 6.56 2.54 1.19
C ALA A 27 8.06 2.29 0.97
N ARG A 28 8.36 1.32 0.11
CA ARG A 28 9.74 1.05 -0.35
C ARG A 28 10.12 1.94 -1.54
N VAL A 29 9.14 2.36 -2.33
CA VAL A 29 9.30 3.19 -3.54
C VAL A 29 8.67 4.56 -3.26
N ARG A 30 9.40 5.65 -3.56
CA ARG A 30 8.91 7.02 -3.35
C ARG A 30 7.66 7.31 -4.17
N GLY A 31 7.65 6.89 -5.43
CA GLY A 31 6.52 7.05 -6.35
C GLY A 31 5.20 6.49 -5.83
N ASP A 32 5.24 5.37 -5.09
CA ASP A 32 4.04 4.80 -4.47
C ASP A 32 3.39 5.81 -3.50
N LEU A 33 4.18 6.53 -2.69
CA LEU A 33 3.66 7.58 -1.81
C LEU A 33 3.26 8.85 -2.57
N GLU A 34 3.97 9.21 -3.63
CA GLU A 34 3.58 10.36 -4.48
C GLU A 34 2.19 10.15 -5.10
N ASN A 35 1.93 8.93 -5.59
CA ASN A 35 0.60 8.54 -6.08
C ASN A 35 -0.45 8.62 -4.95
N LEU A 36 -0.13 8.09 -3.77
CA LEU A 36 -1.04 8.07 -2.62
C LEU A 36 -1.41 9.47 -2.11
N VAL A 37 -0.44 10.38 -1.99
CA VAL A 37 -0.62 11.73 -1.40
C VAL A 37 -1.68 12.52 -2.16
N SER A 38 -1.80 12.31 -3.47
CA SER A 38 -2.84 12.96 -4.29
C SER A 38 -4.28 12.62 -3.85
N HIS A 39 -4.46 11.52 -3.11
CA HIS A 39 -5.75 11.05 -2.60
C HIS A 39 -5.90 11.26 -1.08
N LEU A 40 -4.93 11.88 -0.41
CA LEU A 40 -4.86 11.93 1.05
C LEU A 40 -4.56 13.36 1.55
N PRO A 41 -5.59 14.21 1.75
CA PRO A 41 -5.42 15.63 2.04
C PRO A 41 -4.59 15.94 3.29
N SER A 42 -4.73 15.12 4.35
CA SER A 42 -3.95 15.27 5.59
C SER A 42 -2.52 14.72 5.51
N ALA A 43 -2.07 14.25 4.35
CA ALA A 43 -0.73 13.68 4.22
C ALA A 43 0.37 14.71 4.56
N SER A 44 1.29 14.29 5.43
CA SER A 44 2.54 15.03 5.65
C SER A 44 3.43 14.99 4.41
N ALA A 45 4.48 15.82 4.40
CA ALA A 45 5.56 15.69 3.43
C ALA A 45 6.20 14.29 3.48
N ILE A 46 6.59 13.77 2.32
CA ILE A 46 7.29 12.48 2.22
C ILE A 46 8.68 12.60 2.86
N ARG A 47 8.89 11.81 3.89
CA ARG A 47 10.18 11.66 4.58
C ARG A 47 10.91 10.43 4.08
N GLU A 48 12.23 10.53 4.08
CA GLU A 48 13.14 9.47 3.67
C GLU A 48 14.09 9.12 4.82
N ASP A 49 14.33 7.82 4.97
CA ASP A 49 15.21 7.25 5.97
C ASP A 49 15.86 5.99 5.37
N ILE A 50 17.12 6.15 4.93
CA ILE A 50 17.86 5.13 4.17
C ILE A 50 18.16 3.86 4.98
N ASN A 51 18.09 3.94 6.30
CA ASN A 51 18.44 2.83 7.19
C ASN A 51 17.21 2.00 7.60
N ALA A 52 16.01 2.43 7.22
CA ALA A 52 14.78 1.73 7.58
C ALA A 52 14.35 0.75 6.50
N ASP A 53 13.74 -0.35 6.94
CA ASP A 53 13.14 -1.37 6.06
C ASP A 53 12.18 -0.77 5.02
N TYR A 54 11.37 0.22 5.44
CA TYR A 54 10.61 1.07 4.52
C TYR A 54 11.27 2.44 4.44
N ARG A 55 11.96 2.67 3.32
CA ARG A 55 12.76 3.88 3.08
C ARG A 55 11.94 5.16 3.12
N PHE A 56 10.69 5.13 2.67
CA PHE A 56 9.85 6.33 2.57
C PHE A 56 8.62 6.24 3.49
N ARG A 57 8.18 7.38 4.02
CA ARG A 57 7.00 7.46 4.88
C ARG A 57 6.33 8.83 4.88
N ILE A 58 5.05 8.82 5.23
CA ILE A 58 4.23 9.98 5.58
C ILE A 58 3.43 9.66 6.85
N THR A 59 2.84 10.69 7.46
CA THR A 59 1.73 10.53 8.40
C THR A 59 0.45 11.12 7.79
N ALA A 60 -0.70 10.61 8.21
CA ALA A 60 -2.02 11.14 7.83
C ALA A 60 -3.05 10.86 8.93
N GLU A 61 -4.16 11.59 8.92
CA GLU A 61 -5.26 11.38 9.85
C GLU A 61 -6.01 10.07 9.53
N LYS A 62 -6.45 9.35 10.57
CA LYS A 62 -7.15 8.06 10.46
C LYS A 62 -8.40 8.15 9.60
N ASP A 63 -9.17 9.22 9.74
CA ASP A 63 -10.42 9.42 9.01
C ASP A 63 -10.18 9.57 7.50
N ASP A 64 -9.14 10.29 7.10
CA ASP A 64 -8.75 10.43 5.69
C ASP A 64 -8.28 9.08 5.12
N VAL A 65 -7.50 8.32 5.89
CA VAL A 65 -7.07 6.97 5.49
C VAL A 65 -8.28 6.04 5.37
N ALA A 66 -9.23 6.09 6.30
CA ALA A 66 -10.45 5.29 6.25
C ALA A 66 -11.32 5.65 5.04
N TYR A 67 -11.48 6.94 4.74
CA TYR A 67 -12.19 7.42 3.56
C TYR A 67 -11.53 6.93 2.27
N LEU A 68 -10.20 6.99 2.18
CA LEU A 68 -9.46 6.45 1.05
C LEU A 68 -9.72 4.94 0.87
N MET A 69 -9.66 4.15 1.95
CA MET A 69 -9.95 2.71 1.86
C MET A 69 -11.36 2.43 1.34
N ALA A 70 -12.35 3.19 1.80
CA ALA A 70 -13.72 3.07 1.30
C ALA A 70 -13.80 3.37 -0.20
N ARG A 71 -13.13 4.43 -0.66
CA ARG A 71 -13.05 4.80 -2.08
C ARG A 71 -12.42 3.71 -2.94
N LEU A 72 -11.32 3.09 -2.48
CA LEU A 72 -10.66 2.01 -3.21
C LEU A 72 -11.58 0.80 -3.47
N VAL A 73 -12.56 0.56 -2.60
CA VAL A 73 -13.56 -0.50 -2.78
C VAL A 73 -14.69 -0.05 -3.69
N VAL A 74 -15.18 1.18 -3.52
CA VAL A 74 -16.28 1.73 -4.34
C VAL A 74 -15.87 1.88 -5.81
N ASP A 75 -14.62 2.25 -6.06
CA ASP A 75 -14.09 2.52 -7.39
C ASP A 75 -13.55 1.25 -8.09
N LEU A 76 -13.69 0.07 -7.48
CA LEU A 76 -13.14 -1.18 -8.02
C LEU A 76 -13.91 -1.63 -9.26
N ASP A 77 -13.25 -1.58 -10.42
CA ASP A 77 -13.85 -1.82 -11.74
C ASP A 77 -13.12 -2.87 -12.60
N TYR A 78 -12.26 -3.68 -11.98
CA TYR A 78 -11.46 -4.72 -12.64
C TYR A 78 -11.72 -6.12 -12.06
N ASP A 79 -11.60 -7.14 -12.92
CA ASP A 79 -11.81 -8.56 -12.56
C ASP A 79 -10.50 -9.28 -12.17
N ASN A 80 -9.35 -8.70 -12.48
CA ASN A 80 -8.04 -9.28 -12.22
C ASN A 80 -7.02 -8.24 -11.76
N PHE A 81 -6.58 -8.36 -10.50
CA PHE A 81 -5.64 -7.43 -9.88
C PHE A 81 -4.28 -7.37 -10.61
N LYS A 82 -3.72 -8.51 -11.04
CA LYS A 82 -2.39 -8.54 -11.69
C LYS A 82 -2.42 -7.84 -13.05
N ASN A 83 -3.49 -8.04 -13.83
CA ASN A 83 -3.68 -7.34 -15.09
C ASN A 83 -3.83 -5.83 -14.88
N GLN A 84 -4.60 -5.43 -13.86
CA GLN A 84 -4.77 -4.01 -13.55
C GLN A 84 -3.44 -3.37 -13.10
N VAL A 85 -2.64 -4.04 -12.28
CA VAL A 85 -1.29 -3.57 -11.92
C VAL A 85 -0.39 -3.46 -13.15
N ALA A 86 -0.44 -4.43 -14.07
CA ALA A 86 0.35 -4.37 -15.30
C ALA A 86 -0.02 -3.16 -16.17
N LYS A 87 -1.31 -2.79 -16.20
CA LYS A 87 -1.81 -1.61 -16.90
C LYS A 87 -1.35 -0.31 -16.26
N GLU A 88 -1.44 -0.18 -14.93
CA GLU A 88 -1.17 1.08 -14.22
C GLU A 88 0.33 1.29 -13.87
N GLN A 89 1.05 0.21 -13.56
CA GLN A 89 2.45 0.24 -13.08
C GLN A 89 3.43 -0.59 -13.92
N GLY A 90 2.96 -1.27 -14.96
CA GLY A 90 3.80 -2.08 -15.84
C GLY A 90 3.99 -3.54 -15.40
N TYR A 91 4.46 -4.37 -16.33
CA TYR A 91 4.59 -5.82 -16.14
C TYR A 91 5.56 -6.20 -15.03
N ASP A 92 6.64 -5.45 -14.80
CA ASP A 92 7.62 -5.74 -13.76
C ASP A 92 6.99 -5.65 -12.35
N ARG A 93 6.16 -4.62 -12.11
CA ARG A 93 5.43 -4.50 -10.85
C ARG A 93 4.39 -5.62 -10.69
N ALA A 94 3.68 -5.94 -11.77
CA ALA A 94 2.69 -7.02 -11.76
C ALA A 94 3.33 -8.39 -11.48
N ALA A 95 4.51 -8.65 -12.05
CA ALA A 95 5.29 -9.86 -11.80
C ALA A 95 5.73 -9.94 -10.32
N CYS A 96 6.27 -8.86 -9.77
CA CYS A 96 6.65 -8.77 -8.36
C CYS A 96 5.47 -9.05 -7.41
N TYR A 97 4.29 -8.47 -7.67
CA TYR A 97 3.09 -8.80 -6.87
C TYR A 97 2.59 -10.23 -7.13
N GLY A 98 2.79 -10.76 -8.34
CA GLY A 98 2.52 -12.14 -8.70
C GLY A 98 3.35 -13.15 -7.92
N GLU A 99 4.61 -12.84 -7.60
CA GLU A 99 5.44 -13.65 -6.71
C GLU A 99 4.86 -13.72 -5.30
N VAL A 100 4.47 -12.58 -4.72
CA VAL A 100 3.80 -12.54 -3.40
C VAL A 100 2.52 -13.36 -3.41
N TRP A 101 1.68 -13.21 -4.44
CA TRP A 101 0.46 -14.01 -4.60
C TRP A 101 0.77 -15.52 -4.68
N SER A 102 1.85 -15.90 -5.37
CA SER A 102 2.26 -17.31 -5.50
C SER A 102 2.74 -17.86 -4.16
N THR A 103 3.51 -17.11 -3.39
CA THR A 103 3.91 -17.50 -2.02
C THR A 103 2.70 -17.65 -1.10
N LEU A 104 1.69 -16.78 -1.20
CA LEU A 104 0.46 -16.92 -0.42
C LEU A 104 -0.38 -18.12 -0.85
N TYR A 105 -0.37 -18.48 -2.13
CA TYR A 105 -1.06 -19.66 -2.65
C TYR A 105 -0.55 -20.97 -2.03
N GLU A 106 0.74 -21.05 -1.68
CA GLU A 106 1.34 -22.21 -1.01
C GLU A 106 0.73 -22.48 0.38
N LEU A 107 0.19 -21.44 1.05
CA LEU A 107 -0.49 -21.59 2.34
C LEU A 107 -1.72 -22.50 2.24
N GLN A 108 -2.42 -22.51 1.10
CA GLN A 108 -3.57 -23.40 0.88
C GLN A 108 -3.19 -24.88 0.94
N SER A 109 -1.96 -25.21 0.53
CA SER A 109 -1.46 -26.59 0.58
C SER A 109 -1.07 -27.00 2.01
N THR A 110 -0.74 -26.04 2.85
CA THR A 110 -0.37 -26.27 4.26
C THR A 110 -1.59 -26.35 5.17
N GLU A 111 -2.72 -25.76 4.78
CA GLU A 111 -3.99 -25.85 5.52
C GLU A 111 -4.59 -27.27 5.51
N ALA A 112 -4.22 -28.10 4.53
CA ALA A 112 -4.71 -29.47 4.38
C ALA A 112 -3.89 -30.53 5.15
N ALA A 113 -2.96 -30.12 6.03
CA ALA A 113 -2.14 -30.99 6.88
C ALA A 113 -2.49 -30.83 8.37
#